data_AF-K1TE47-F1
#
_entry.id   AF-K1TE47-F1
#
_cell.length_a   1.000
_cell.length_b   1.000
_cell.length_c   1.000
_cell.angle_alpha   90.00
_cell.angle_beta   90.00
_cell.angle_gamma   90.00
#
_symmetry.space_group_name_H-M   'P 1'
#
loop_
_entity.id
_entity.type
_entity.pdbx_description
1 polymer ?
#
loop_
_entity_poly.entity_id
_entity_poly.type
_entity_poly.pdbx_seq_one_letter_code
_entity_poly.pdbx_strand_id
1 'polypeptide(L)'
;MPALFSQSDIRVEGTLSSDLKYALENGLIYILAKTYGVRPIKVHAERIETFEFGGKAVGAGCSMGVDSLATIKQHYIDDNRYGHKITHLAIFNTCEFGFEDANEANKLFRYEYSRAAAFARETGLELLYVQSNVTSLLNRYGTGLYDTCTLVH
;
A
#
# COMPACT_ATOMS: atom_id res chain seq x y z
N MET A 1 14.79 -2.18 -3.89
CA MET A 1 16.03 -1.79 -4.58
C MET A 1 17.19 -2.75 -4.38
N PRO A 2 17.44 -3.37 -3.20
CA PRO A 2 18.57 -4.30 -3.01
C PRO A 2 18.63 -5.39 -4.07
N ALA A 3 17.51 -6.10 -4.30
CA ALA A 3 17.41 -7.14 -5.32
C ALA A 3 17.67 -6.62 -6.76
N LEU A 4 17.20 -5.42 -7.07
CA LEU A 4 17.37 -4.82 -8.40
C LEU A 4 18.84 -4.46 -8.66
N PHE A 5 19.53 -3.89 -7.68
CA PHE A 5 20.94 -3.53 -7.80
C PHE A 5 21.88 -4.73 -7.65
N SER A 6 21.54 -5.70 -6.81
CA SER A 6 22.27 -6.97 -6.71
C SER A 6 21.99 -7.93 -7.87
N GLN A 7 21.10 -7.53 -8.80
CA GLN A 7 20.68 -8.34 -9.95
C GLN A 7 20.16 -9.73 -9.54
N SER A 8 19.48 -9.78 -8.40
CA SER A 8 18.91 -11.00 -7.83
C SER A 8 17.40 -11.02 -8.04
N ASP A 9 16.89 -12.13 -8.58
CA ASP A 9 15.45 -12.35 -8.67
C ASP A 9 14.82 -12.50 -7.28
N ILE A 10 13.55 -12.15 -7.16
CA ILE A 10 12.77 -12.30 -5.93
C ILE A 10 12.15 -13.69 -5.90
N ARG A 11 12.28 -14.39 -4.77
CA ARG A 11 11.60 -15.67 -4.51
C ARG A 11 10.56 -15.49 -3.41
N VAL A 12 9.33 -15.91 -3.69
CA VAL A 12 8.19 -15.90 -2.78
C VAL A 12 7.85 -17.33 -2.41
N GLU A 13 8.08 -17.68 -1.15
CA GLU A 13 7.68 -18.97 -0.55
C GLU A 13 6.20 -18.94 -0.18
N GLY A 14 5.35 -18.85 -1.21
CA GLY A 14 3.91 -18.76 -1.05
C GLY A 14 3.17 -18.49 -2.36
N THR A 15 1.88 -18.16 -2.23
CA THR A 15 1.01 -17.85 -3.35
C THR A 15 1.10 -16.37 -3.72
N LEU A 16 1.26 -16.09 -5.02
CA LEU A 16 1.21 -14.75 -5.59
C LEU A 16 0.11 -14.68 -6.65
N SER A 17 -0.61 -13.56 -6.74
CA SER A 17 -1.58 -13.40 -7.82
C SER A 17 -0.90 -13.21 -9.18
N SER A 18 -1.53 -13.71 -10.25
CA SER A 18 -1.09 -13.46 -11.63
C SER A 18 -0.95 -11.97 -11.91
N ASP A 19 -1.90 -11.19 -11.42
CA ASP A 19 -2.00 -9.75 -11.69
C ASP A 19 -0.93 -8.97 -10.92
N LEU A 20 -0.67 -9.33 -9.66
CA LEU A 20 0.40 -8.71 -8.88
C LEU A 20 1.76 -9.03 -9.49
N LYS A 21 1.98 -10.28 -9.91
CA LYS A 21 3.22 -10.65 -10.62
C LYS A 21 3.38 -9.81 -11.89
N TYR A 22 2.33 -9.69 -12.68
CA TYR A 22 2.36 -8.90 -13.91
C TYR A 22 2.65 -7.42 -13.64
N ALA A 23 1.96 -6.81 -12.66
CA ALA A 23 2.14 -5.41 -12.29
C ALA A 23 3.54 -5.13 -11.74
N LEU A 24 4.11 -6.04 -10.95
CA LEU A 24 5.47 -5.93 -10.46
C LEU A 24 6.48 -6.01 -11.60
N GLU A 25 6.44 -7.06 -12.43
CA GLU A 25 7.45 -7.28 -13.46
C GLU A 25 7.36 -6.29 -14.63
N ASN A 26 6.16 -5.89 -15.04
CA ASN A 26 5.94 -5.04 -16.23
C ASN A 26 5.67 -3.57 -15.89
N GLY A 27 5.34 -3.28 -14.63
CA GLY A 27 5.18 -1.92 -14.12
C GLY A 27 6.38 -1.52 -13.29
N LEU A 28 6.32 -1.75 -11.98
CA LEU A 28 7.26 -1.22 -11.01
C LEU A 28 8.71 -1.60 -11.31
N ILE A 29 9.02 -2.90 -11.43
CA ILE A 29 10.38 -3.39 -11.67
C ILE A 29 10.91 -2.90 -13.01
N TYR A 30 10.06 -2.92 -14.05
CA TYR A 30 10.43 -2.44 -15.38
C TYR A 30 10.81 -0.95 -15.37
N ILE A 31 9.97 -0.10 -14.78
CA ILE A 31 10.21 1.34 -14.68
C ILE A 31 11.50 1.61 -13.91
N LEU A 32 11.66 1.00 -12.72
CA LEU A 32 12.86 1.19 -11.90
C LEU A 32 14.12 0.74 -12.64
N ALA A 33 14.08 -0.43 -13.31
CA ALA A 33 15.22 -0.92 -14.07
C ALA A 33 15.64 0.06 -15.17
N LYS A 34 14.66 0.65 -15.89
CA LYS A 34 14.91 1.68 -16.90
C LYS A 34 15.47 2.97 -16.30
N THR A 35 14.91 3.45 -15.21
CA THR A 35 15.36 4.67 -14.52
C THR A 35 16.81 4.56 -14.07
N TYR A 36 17.19 3.41 -13.50
CA TYR A 36 18.54 3.21 -12.97
C TYR A 36 19.52 2.57 -13.97
N GLY A 37 19.11 2.34 -15.23
CA GLY A 37 19.98 1.77 -16.26
C GLY A 37 20.43 0.34 -16.00
N VAL A 38 19.65 -0.44 -15.25
CA VAL A 38 19.94 -1.84 -14.91
C VAL A 38 18.97 -2.79 -15.60
N ARG A 39 19.28 -4.08 -15.62
CA ARG A 39 18.37 -5.09 -16.18
C ARG A 39 17.22 -5.36 -15.21
N PRO A 40 15.96 -5.51 -15.71
CA PRO A 40 14.84 -5.95 -14.89
C PRO A 40 15.09 -7.33 -14.28
N ILE A 41 14.69 -7.50 -13.02
CA ILE A 41 14.70 -8.79 -12.30
C ILE A 41 13.33 -9.48 -12.42
N LYS A 42 13.26 -10.77 -12.09
CA LYS A 42 12.03 -11.57 -12.11
C LYS A 42 11.52 -11.89 -10.71
N VAL A 43 10.22 -12.21 -10.63
CA VAL A 43 9.56 -12.64 -9.39
C VAL A 43 9.09 -14.08 -9.58
N HIS A 44 9.66 -14.99 -8.80
CA HIS A 44 9.30 -16.39 -8.76
C HIS A 44 8.48 -16.66 -7.50
N ALA A 45 7.31 -17.27 -7.64
CA ALA A 45 6.48 -17.70 -6.53
C ALA A 45 6.26 -19.21 -6.62
N GLU A 46 6.12 -19.89 -5.48
CA GLU A 46 5.79 -21.31 -5.45
C GLU A 46 4.46 -21.62 -6.14
N ARG A 47 3.50 -20.69 -6.02
CA ARG A 47 2.20 -20.81 -6.66
C ARG A 47 1.77 -19.48 -7.25
N ILE A 48 1.26 -19.53 -8.48
CA ILE A 48 0.56 -18.42 -9.12
C ILE A 48 -0.91 -18.76 -9.19
N GLU A 49 -1.76 -17.88 -8.69
CA GLU A 49 -3.21 -18.01 -8.76
C GLU A 49 -3.83 -16.78 -9.43
N THR A 50 -4.86 -17.02 -10.23
CA THR A 50 -5.73 -15.95 -10.72
C THR A 50 -6.95 -15.91 -9.81
N PHE A 51 -7.21 -14.74 -9.24
CA PHE A 51 -8.33 -14.55 -8.32
C PHE A 51 -9.48 -13.89 -9.08
N GLU A 52 -10.63 -14.55 -9.15
CA GLU A 52 -11.88 -13.89 -9.55
C GLU A 52 -12.45 -13.16 -8.33
N PHE A 53 -12.29 -11.83 -8.31
CA PHE A 53 -12.77 -11.02 -7.19
C PHE A 53 -14.24 -10.64 -7.38
N GLY A 54 -15.14 -11.40 -6.75
CA GLY A 54 -16.56 -11.05 -6.60
C GLY A 54 -16.77 -10.01 -5.51
N GLY A 55 -16.16 -8.83 -5.67
CA GLY A 55 -16.08 -7.79 -4.64
C GLY A 55 -17.43 -7.41 -4.04
N LYS A 56 -17.57 -7.57 -2.72
CA LYS A 56 -18.77 -7.22 -1.95
C LYS A 56 -18.64 -5.91 -1.18
N ALA A 57 -17.47 -5.27 -1.26
CA ALA A 57 -17.10 -4.12 -0.48
C ALA A 57 -16.30 -3.13 -1.33
N VAL A 58 -16.46 -1.84 -1.03
CA VAL A 58 -15.68 -0.75 -1.62
C VAL A 58 -14.88 -0.12 -0.49
N GLY A 59 -13.56 -0.31 -0.55
CA GLY A 59 -12.62 0.27 0.40
C GLY A 59 -12.07 1.61 -0.08
N ALA A 60 -11.91 2.55 0.83
CA ALA A 60 -11.22 3.82 0.56
C ALA A 60 -10.07 4.04 1.55
N GLY A 61 -8.92 4.44 1.03
CA GLY A 61 -7.78 4.87 1.84
C GLY A 61 -8.13 6.09 2.69
N CYS A 62 -7.79 6.07 3.97
CA CYS A 62 -8.32 6.99 4.95
C CYS A 62 -7.22 7.51 5.88
N SER A 63 -6.47 8.50 5.40
CA SER A 63 -5.45 9.22 6.16
C SER A 63 -6.01 10.35 7.02
N MET A 64 -7.33 10.56 7.01
CA MET A 64 -8.01 11.70 7.65
C MET A 64 -7.55 13.08 7.11
N GLY A 65 -6.87 13.10 5.96
CA GLY A 65 -6.54 14.31 5.22
C GLY A 65 -7.70 14.78 4.34
N VAL A 66 -7.62 16.03 3.87
CA VAL A 66 -8.69 16.68 3.09
C VAL A 66 -9.11 15.89 1.85
N ASP A 67 -8.17 15.29 1.12
CA ASP A 67 -8.47 14.54 -0.10
C ASP A 67 -9.24 13.24 0.21
N SER A 68 -8.86 12.54 1.28
CA SER A 68 -9.58 11.35 1.73
C SER A 68 -10.98 11.71 2.22
N LEU A 69 -11.15 12.83 2.91
CA LEU A 69 -12.47 13.31 3.36
C LEU A 69 -13.34 13.76 2.19
N ALA A 70 -12.77 14.41 1.18
CA ALA A 70 -13.47 14.77 -0.06
C ALA A 70 -13.97 13.52 -0.80
N THR A 71 -13.11 12.49 -0.89
CA THR A 71 -13.46 11.18 -1.48
C THR A 71 -14.60 10.52 -0.71
N ILE A 72 -14.53 10.52 0.64
CA ILE A 72 -15.59 9.98 1.49
C ILE A 72 -16.88 10.76 1.29
N LYS A 73 -16.85 12.10 1.32
CA LYS A 73 -18.03 12.92 1.06
C LYS A 73 -18.67 12.55 -0.28
N GLN A 74 -17.88 12.45 -1.34
CA GLN A 74 -18.37 12.13 -2.68
C GLN A 74 -19.00 10.74 -2.77
N HIS A 75 -18.35 9.70 -2.21
CA HIS A 75 -18.72 8.29 -2.44
C HIS A 75 -19.43 7.62 -1.25
N TYR A 76 -19.60 8.33 -0.15
CA TYR A 76 -20.37 7.88 1.01
C TYR A 76 -21.62 8.74 1.24
N ILE A 77 -21.51 10.06 1.09
CA ILE A 77 -22.58 11.02 1.40
C ILE A 77 -23.36 11.41 0.14
N ASP A 78 -22.67 11.85 -0.92
CA ASP A 78 -23.30 12.54 -2.05
C ASP A 78 -23.79 11.61 -3.17
N ASP A 79 -23.07 10.54 -3.50
CA ASP A 79 -23.36 9.73 -4.70
C ASP A 79 -23.14 8.22 -4.51
N ASN A 80 -24.07 7.42 -5.06
CA ASN A 80 -24.01 5.94 -5.10
C ASN A 80 -23.94 5.37 -6.53
N ARG A 81 -23.82 6.23 -7.55
CA ARG A 81 -23.87 5.80 -8.93
C ARG A 81 -22.76 4.78 -9.22
N TYR A 82 -23.13 3.72 -9.94
CA TYR A 82 -22.25 2.65 -10.42
C TYR A 82 -21.66 1.70 -9.36
N GLY A 83 -22.20 1.65 -8.15
CA GLY A 83 -21.80 0.65 -7.16
C GLY A 83 -20.48 0.97 -6.44
N HIS A 84 -20.03 2.22 -6.47
CA HIS A 84 -18.82 2.68 -5.79
C HIS A 84 -19.08 3.23 -4.38
N LYS A 85 -20.21 2.88 -3.76
CA LYS A 85 -20.51 3.36 -2.41
C LYS A 85 -19.51 2.78 -1.42
N ILE A 86 -18.77 3.66 -0.74
CA ILE A 86 -17.78 3.24 0.27
C ILE A 86 -18.50 2.48 1.38
N THR A 87 -17.97 1.31 1.72
CA THR A 87 -18.41 0.49 2.86
C THR A 87 -17.31 0.31 3.90
N HIS A 88 -16.04 0.44 3.49
CA HIS A 88 -14.89 0.25 4.37
C HIS A 88 -13.89 1.40 4.21
N LEU A 89 -13.31 1.81 5.32
CA LEU A 89 -12.14 2.67 5.39
C LEU A 89 -10.89 1.82 5.59
N ALA A 90 -9.75 2.25 5.07
CA ALA A 90 -8.50 1.53 5.20
C ALA A 90 -7.34 2.47 5.57
N ILE A 91 -6.50 2.07 6.52
CA ILE A 91 -5.26 2.76 6.89
C ILE A 91 -4.09 1.77 6.95
N PHE A 92 -2.95 2.11 6.34
CA PHE A 92 -1.85 1.17 6.12
C PHE A 92 -0.53 1.73 6.65
N ASN A 93 -0.02 1.21 7.77
CA ASN A 93 1.33 1.55 8.18
C ASN A 93 2.37 0.85 7.28
N THR A 94 2.61 1.40 6.10
CA THR A 94 3.57 0.92 5.10
C THR A 94 4.56 2.01 4.74
N CYS A 95 5.21 2.58 5.75
CA CYS A 95 6.20 3.67 5.66
C CYS A 95 5.66 5.08 5.37
N GLU A 96 4.34 5.27 5.43
CA GLU A 96 3.70 6.58 5.24
C GLU A 96 3.77 7.51 6.48
N PHE A 97 4.04 6.94 7.68
CA PHE A 97 4.04 7.68 8.95
C PHE A 97 5.42 8.12 9.44
N GLY A 98 6.40 8.17 8.55
CA GLY A 98 7.78 8.54 8.88
C GLY A 98 8.74 7.35 8.84
N PHE A 99 10.01 7.67 8.64
CA PHE A 99 11.03 6.67 8.31
C PHE A 99 12.21 6.66 9.28
N GLU A 100 12.64 7.80 9.81
CA GLU A 100 13.90 7.89 10.57
C GLU A 100 13.87 7.05 11.86
N ASP A 101 12.72 7.06 12.55
CA ASP A 101 12.50 6.27 13.75
C ASP A 101 11.20 5.48 13.63
N ALA A 102 11.31 4.15 13.65
CA ALA A 102 10.17 3.24 13.60
C ALA A 102 9.23 3.41 14.81
N ASN A 103 9.75 3.82 15.97
CA ASN A 103 8.92 4.10 17.13
C ASN A 103 8.06 5.35 16.93
N GLU A 104 8.65 6.42 16.39
CA GLU A 104 7.89 7.64 16.08
C GLU A 104 6.86 7.38 14.98
N ALA A 105 7.22 6.62 13.94
CA ALA A 105 6.28 6.21 12.90
C ALA A 105 5.10 5.39 13.47
N ASN A 106 5.39 4.48 14.40
CA ASN A 106 4.35 3.71 15.08
C ASN A 106 3.48 4.58 16.00
N LYS A 107 4.04 5.60 16.65
CA LYS A 107 3.26 6.56 17.44
C LYS A 107 2.32 7.36 16.55
N LEU A 108 2.81 7.86 15.42
CA LEU A 108 1.99 8.62 14.48
C LEU A 108 0.90 7.74 13.86
N PHE A 109 1.23 6.51 13.45
CA PHE A 109 0.21 5.56 12.99
C PHE A 109 -0.88 5.32 14.03
N ARG A 110 -0.53 5.11 15.30
CA ARG A 110 -1.52 4.91 16.38
C ARG A 110 -2.41 6.13 16.56
N TYR A 111 -1.84 7.33 16.44
CA TYR A 111 -2.59 8.58 16.49
C TYR A 111 -3.58 8.67 15.32
N GLU A 112 -3.13 8.45 14.09
CA GLU A 112 -3.99 8.53 12.90
C GLU A 112 -5.04 7.41 12.87
N TYR A 113 -4.66 6.20 13.28
CA TYR A 113 -5.61 5.10 13.50
C TYR A 113 -6.70 5.50 14.50
N SER A 114 -6.36 6.17 15.60
CA SER A 114 -7.35 6.59 16.60
C SER A 114 -8.37 7.58 16.04
N ARG A 115 -7.93 8.48 15.15
CA ARG A 115 -8.80 9.41 14.43
C ARG A 115 -9.70 8.67 13.44
N ALA A 116 -9.12 7.80 12.62
CA ALA A 116 -9.88 6.99 11.67
C ALA A 116 -10.90 6.08 12.37
N ALA A 117 -10.55 5.48 13.51
CA ALA A 117 -11.43 4.64 14.29
C ALA A 117 -12.56 5.43 14.98
N ALA A 118 -12.30 6.68 15.41
CA ALA A 118 -13.36 7.56 15.89
C ALA A 118 -14.35 7.87 14.77
N PHE A 119 -13.86 8.29 13.60
CA PHE A 119 -14.70 8.60 12.44
C PHE A 119 -15.50 7.39 11.94
N ALA A 120 -14.87 6.22 11.84
CA ALA A 120 -15.53 4.98 11.45
C ALA A 120 -16.69 4.63 12.40
N ARG A 121 -16.49 4.79 13.72
CA ARG A 121 -17.56 4.57 14.72
C ARG A 121 -18.70 5.58 14.60
N GLU A 122 -18.40 6.85 14.35
CA GLU A 122 -19.42 7.89 14.18
C GLU A 122 -20.25 7.69 12.91
N THR A 123 -19.62 7.19 11.85
CA THR A 123 -20.26 7.01 10.53
C THR A 123 -20.88 5.64 10.32
N GLY A 124 -20.50 4.64 11.12
CA GLY A 124 -20.91 3.24 10.95
C GLY A 124 -20.15 2.49 9.85
N LEU A 125 -19.07 3.07 9.31
CA LEU A 125 -18.19 2.41 8.34
C LEU A 125 -17.27 1.39 9.03
N GLU A 126 -16.96 0.29 8.36
CA GLU A 126 -15.95 -0.64 8.85
C GLU A 126 -14.54 -0.09 8.61
N LEU A 127 -13.63 -0.25 9.58
CA LEU A 127 -12.23 0.16 9.44
C LEU A 127 -11.32 -1.05 9.36
N LEU A 128 -10.63 -1.18 8.23
CA LEU A 128 -9.51 -2.09 8.04
C LEU A 128 -8.21 -1.36 8.34
N TYR A 129 -7.28 -2.02 9.01
CA TYR A 129 -5.95 -1.47 9.23
C TYR A 129 -4.87 -2.53 9.02
N VAL A 130 -3.72 -2.09 8.52
CA VAL A 130 -2.54 -2.94 8.41
C VAL A 130 -1.40 -2.28 9.15
N GLN A 131 -0.83 -2.98 10.12
CA GLN A 131 0.42 -2.62 10.76
C GLN A 131 1.55 -3.43 10.13
N SER A 132 2.46 -2.76 9.42
CA SER A 132 3.63 -3.41 8.84
C SER A 132 4.90 -3.12 9.63
N ASN A 133 5.87 -4.03 9.56
CA ASN A 133 7.23 -3.82 10.08
C ASN A 133 8.21 -3.35 8.99
N VAL A 134 7.71 -2.99 7.81
CA VAL A 134 8.55 -2.58 6.66
C VAL A 134 9.43 -1.38 7.01
N THR A 135 8.94 -0.39 7.77
CA THR A 135 9.79 0.75 8.22
C THR A 135 11.02 0.28 9.00
N SER A 136 10.84 -0.65 9.94
CA SER A 136 11.97 -1.23 10.70
C SER A 136 12.93 -2.03 9.80
N LEU A 137 12.39 -2.73 8.80
CA LEU A 137 13.18 -3.45 7.80
C LEU A 137 14.02 -2.47 6.96
N LEU A 138 13.43 -1.39 6.46
CA LEU A 138 14.11 -0.39 5.64
C LEU A 138 15.20 0.33 6.43
N ASN A 139 14.94 0.71 7.68
CA ASN A 139 15.96 1.34 8.54
C ASN A 139 17.17 0.45 8.77
N ARG A 140 16.98 -0.86 8.79
CA ARG A 140 18.07 -1.84 8.96
C ARG A 140 18.94 -2.01 7.71
N TYR A 141 18.37 -1.85 6.51
CA TYR A 141 19.04 -2.18 5.25
C TYR A 141 19.35 -0.97 4.34
N GLY A 142 19.03 0.26 4.77
CA GLY A 142 19.43 1.51 4.12
C GLY A 142 18.32 2.22 3.34
N THR A 143 18.47 3.54 3.18
CA THR A 143 17.46 4.52 2.72
C THR A 143 17.18 4.54 1.21
N GLY A 144 17.95 3.83 0.38
CA GLY A 144 17.81 3.86 -1.09
C GLY A 144 16.53 3.21 -1.66
N LEU A 145 15.56 2.88 -0.81
CA LEU A 145 14.24 2.33 -1.15
C LEU A 145 13.12 3.38 -1.08
N TYR A 146 13.37 4.56 -0.50
CA TYR A 146 12.33 5.59 -0.34
C TYR A 146 12.05 6.38 -1.62
N ASP A 147 12.99 6.44 -2.56
CA ASP A 147 12.81 7.08 -3.88
C ASP A 147 11.61 6.54 -4.66
N THR A 148 11.09 5.37 -4.30
CA THR A 148 9.93 4.76 -4.97
C THR A 148 8.58 5.02 -4.28
N CYS A 149 8.58 5.38 -3.00
CA CYS A 149 7.35 5.71 -2.26
C CYS A 149 7.01 7.22 -2.32
N THR A 150 8.02 8.06 -2.51
CA THR A 150 7.90 9.51 -2.76
C THR A 150 8.19 9.84 -4.23
N LEU A 151 7.55 9.13 -5.17
CA LEU A 151 7.42 9.62 -6.54
C LEU A 151 6.30 10.67 -6.62
N VAL A 152 6.45 11.75 -5.84
CA VAL A 152 5.71 12.99 -6.04
C VAL A 152 6.73 14.12 -5.92
N HIS A 153 7.23 14.51 -7.09
CA HIS A 153 8.04 15.69 -7.45
C HIS A 153 9.38 15.93 -6.75
#